data_AF-A0A341EH21-F1
#
_entry.id   AF-A0A341EH21-F1
#
_cell.length_a   1.000
_cell.length_b   1.000
_cell.length_c   1.000
_cell.angle_alpha   90.00
_cell.angle_beta   90.00
_cell.angle_gamma   90.00
#
_symmetry.space_group_name_H-M   'P 1'
#
loop_
_entity.id
_entity.type
_entity.pdbx_description
1 polymer ?
#
loop_
_entity_poly.entity_id
_entity_poly.type
_entity_poly.pdbx_seq_one_letter_code
_entity_poly.pdbx_strand_id
1 'polypeptide(L)'
;MCPEGEPLKQFRRNYSDPNRKPTGKGVAKYQALKHICQACPSKMKCCPKADARKITREEHEDARQVARDIAKTKQYVISMRLRKKVEMLFAHLKSILGLGRLRLRGPCGANDEFLLAATAQNLRKLAKIFPAPQQTRKA
;
A
#
# COMPACT_ATOMS: atom_id res chain seq x y z
N MET A 1 -16.42 13.94 -3.12
CA MET A 1 -17.75 14.56 -3.15
C MET A 1 -17.63 16.03 -3.55
N CYS A 2 -18.69 16.64 -4.11
CA CYS A 2 -18.75 18.09 -4.28
C CYS A 2 -18.85 18.77 -2.90
N PRO A 3 -18.14 19.88 -2.61
CA PRO A 3 -18.25 20.60 -1.34
C PRO A 3 -19.65 21.17 -1.13
N GLU A 4 -20.32 21.58 -2.22
CA GLU A 4 -21.69 22.11 -2.19
C GLU A 4 -22.78 21.01 -2.19
N GLY A 5 -22.41 19.74 -1.98
CA GLY A 5 -23.38 18.64 -1.92
C GLY A 5 -23.94 18.16 -3.28
N GLU A 6 -23.67 18.86 -4.38
CA GLU A 6 -24.15 18.50 -5.71
C GLU A 6 -23.75 17.09 -6.19
N PRO A 7 -24.71 16.27 -6.68
CA PRO A 7 -24.44 14.90 -7.10
C PRO A 7 -23.63 14.85 -8.41
N LEU A 8 -22.51 14.12 -8.35
CA LEU A 8 -21.72 13.77 -9.53
C LEU A 8 -22.29 12.50 -10.15
N LYS A 9 -22.81 12.60 -11.37
CA LYS A 9 -23.38 11.45 -12.10
C LYS A 9 -22.40 10.95 -13.14
N GLN A 10 -22.36 9.62 -13.35
CA GLN A 10 -21.56 9.01 -14.41
C GLN A 10 -22.23 9.17 -15.77
N PHE A 11 -23.54 8.93 -15.82
CA PHE A 11 -24.36 9.11 -17.01
C PHE A 11 -25.52 10.05 -16.68
N ARG A 12 -25.87 10.94 -17.62
CA ARG A 12 -26.93 11.96 -17.47
C ARG A 12 -28.01 11.86 -18.56
N ARG A 13 -28.01 10.80 -19.37
CA ARG A 13 -29.03 10.58 -20.39
C ARG A 13 -30.28 9.96 -19.75
N ASN A 14 -31.46 10.37 -20.22
CA ASN A 14 -32.75 9.95 -19.66
C ASN A 14 -33.15 8.51 -20.05
N TYR A 15 -32.55 7.92 -21.08
CA TYR A 15 -32.78 6.52 -21.41
C TYR A 15 -31.73 5.64 -20.72
N SER A 16 -32.19 4.79 -19.82
CA SER A 16 -31.43 3.71 -19.23
C SER A 16 -31.24 2.60 -20.27
N ASP A 17 -30.23 2.73 -21.13
CA ASP A 17 -29.78 1.61 -21.96
C ASP A 17 -29.11 0.57 -21.03
N PRO A 18 -29.75 -0.58 -20.78
CA PRO A 18 -29.23 -1.60 -19.88
C PRO A 18 -27.93 -2.25 -20.40
N ASN A 19 -27.62 -2.12 -21.70
CA ASN A 19 -26.41 -2.69 -22.30
C ASN A 19 -25.18 -1.80 -22.16
N ARG A 20 -25.34 -0.58 -21.64
CA ARG A 20 -24.23 0.37 -21.49
C ARG A 20 -23.36 0.00 -20.29
N LYS A 21 -22.42 -0.92 -20.54
CA LYS A 21 -21.39 -1.28 -19.58
C LYS A 21 -20.47 -0.07 -19.32
N PRO A 22 -19.89 0.05 -18.11
CA PRO A 22 -18.73 0.91 -17.87
C PRO A 22 -17.70 0.66 -18.98
N THR A 23 -17.00 1.71 -19.43
CA THR A 23 -15.86 1.55 -20.35
C THR A 23 -15.02 0.38 -19.85
N GLY A 24 -14.78 -0.64 -20.69
CA GLY A 24 -14.16 -1.94 -20.31
C GLY A 24 -12.74 -1.86 -19.72
N LYS A 25 -12.30 -0.67 -19.34
CA LYS A 25 -11.06 -0.33 -18.64
C LYS A 25 -11.22 -0.31 -17.11
N GLY A 26 -12.37 -0.70 -16.53
CA GLY A 26 -12.56 -0.72 -15.07
C GLY A 26 -12.57 0.66 -14.40
N VAL A 27 -12.79 1.73 -15.19
CA VAL A 27 -12.76 3.12 -14.71
C VAL A 27 -14.10 3.81 -14.97
N ALA A 28 -14.70 4.36 -13.92
CA ALA A 28 -15.91 5.16 -13.95
C ALA A 28 -15.58 6.65 -13.79
N LYS A 29 -16.22 7.51 -14.58
CA LYS A 29 -16.03 8.96 -14.53
C LYS A 29 -17.33 9.65 -14.13
N TYR A 30 -17.32 10.35 -13.02
CA TYR A 30 -18.46 11.09 -12.48
C TYR A 30 -18.26 12.60 -12.68
N GLN A 31 -19.30 13.30 -13.09
CA GLN A 31 -19.21 14.72 -13.42
C GLN A 31 -20.42 15.54 -12.93
N ALA A 32 -20.15 16.76 -12.47
CA ALA A 32 -21.15 17.80 -12.15
C ALA A 32 -21.72 18.46 -13.41
N LEU A 33 -22.88 19.09 -13.31
CA LEU A 33 -23.39 19.91 -14.41
C LEU A 33 -22.53 21.15 -14.59
N LYS A 34 -22.26 21.49 -15.85
CA LYS A 34 -21.48 22.69 -16.18
C LYS A 34 -22.14 23.96 -15.66
N HIS A 35 -23.45 24.14 -15.88
CA HIS A 35 -24.16 25.34 -15.41
C HIS A 35 -24.17 25.46 -13.88
N ILE A 36 -24.33 24.34 -13.16
CA ILE A 36 -24.24 24.31 -11.69
C ILE A 36 -22.83 24.74 -11.25
N CYS A 37 -21.78 24.16 -11.85
CA CYS A 37 -20.41 24.55 -11.52
C CYS A 37 -20.08 26.00 -11.94
N GLN A 38 -20.72 26.56 -12.97
CA GLN A 38 -20.50 27.94 -13.39
C GLN A 38 -21.06 28.95 -12.38
N ALA A 39 -22.22 28.67 -11.78
CA ALA A 39 -22.81 29.49 -10.72
C ALA A 39 -22.29 29.16 -9.32
N CYS A 40 -21.45 28.12 -9.19
CA CYS A 40 -20.99 27.62 -7.89
C CYS A 40 -19.92 28.53 -7.27
N PRO A 41 -20.10 29.03 -6.02
CA PRO A 41 -19.11 29.87 -5.35
C PRO A 41 -17.79 29.12 -5.08
N SER A 42 -17.87 27.80 -4.89
CA SER A 42 -16.72 26.94 -4.65
C SER A 42 -15.98 26.49 -5.92
N LYS A 43 -16.38 26.93 -7.13
CA LYS A 43 -15.76 26.52 -8.40
C LYS A 43 -14.24 26.73 -8.39
N MET A 44 -13.80 27.91 -7.96
CA MET A 44 -12.37 28.27 -7.92
C MET A 44 -11.56 27.38 -6.97
N LYS A 45 -12.16 26.89 -5.88
CA LYS A 45 -11.51 25.99 -4.92
C LYS A 45 -11.50 24.54 -5.42
N CYS A 46 -12.58 24.09 -6.06
CA CYS A 46 -12.76 22.66 -6.37
C CYS A 46 -12.40 22.23 -7.80
N CYS A 47 -12.53 23.10 -8.80
CA CYS A 47 -12.20 22.82 -10.19
C CYS A 47 -11.77 24.09 -10.96
N PRO A 48 -10.64 24.72 -10.62
CA PRO A 48 -10.23 26.03 -11.16
C PRO A 48 -9.98 26.02 -12.67
N LYS A 49 -9.42 24.92 -13.20
CA LYS A 49 -9.03 24.78 -14.62
C LYS A 49 -10.06 24.02 -15.46
N ALA A 50 -11.20 23.64 -14.88
CA ALA A 50 -12.19 22.81 -15.55
C ALA A 50 -13.58 23.43 -15.48
N ASP A 51 -14.32 23.30 -16.58
CA ASP A 51 -15.70 23.78 -16.70
C ASP A 51 -16.65 23.21 -15.64
N ALA A 52 -16.40 21.98 -15.20
CA ALA A 52 -17.16 21.29 -14.18
C ALA A 52 -16.27 20.33 -13.41
N ARG A 53 -16.62 20.08 -12.15
CA ARG A 53 -15.93 19.08 -11.33
C ARG A 53 -16.12 17.69 -11.91
N LYS A 54 -15.00 16.96 -12.05
CA LYS A 54 -14.95 15.58 -12.52
C LYS A 54 -14.18 14.75 -11.50
N ILE A 55 -14.65 13.54 -11.20
CA ILE A 55 -13.96 12.57 -10.35
C ILE A 55 -13.90 11.25 -11.11
N THR A 56 -12.70 10.68 -11.18
CA THR A 56 -12.46 9.36 -11.74
C THR A 56 -12.38 8.37 -10.60
N ARG A 57 -13.09 7.25 -10.70
CA ARG A 57 -13.11 6.14 -9.73
C ARG A 57 -12.71 4.86 -10.47
N GLU A 58 -11.78 4.12 -9.89
CA GLU A 58 -11.46 2.77 -10.35
C GLU A 58 -12.44 1.76 -9.74
N GLU A 59 -12.54 0.57 -10.33
CA GLU A 59 -13.39 -0.53 -9.90
C GLU A 59 -13.18 -0.95 -8.43
N HIS A 60 -11.93 -0.89 -7.94
CA HIS A 60 -11.56 -1.27 -6.58
C HIS A 60 -11.25 -0.06 -5.69
N GLU A 61 -11.83 1.10 -5.99
CA GLU A 61 -11.55 2.31 -5.24
C GLU A 61 -11.96 2.21 -3.76
N ASP A 62 -12.98 1.40 -3.43
CA ASP A 62 -13.40 1.18 -2.05
C ASP A 62 -12.33 0.44 -1.24
N ALA A 63 -11.73 -0.60 -1.82
CA ALA A 63 -10.60 -1.31 -1.21
C ALA A 63 -9.39 -0.37 -1.03
N ARG A 64 -9.13 0.52 -2.00
CA ARG A 64 -8.08 1.54 -1.88
C ARG A 64 -8.39 2.54 -0.78
N GLN A 65 -9.64 2.94 -0.63
CA GLN A 65 -10.06 3.86 0.42
C GLN A 65 -9.83 3.26 1.80
N VAL A 66 -10.21 2.00 2.00
CA VAL A 66 -9.90 1.24 3.22
C VAL A 66 -8.39 1.24 3.50
N ALA A 67 -7.56 0.95 2.49
CA ALA A 67 -6.10 0.99 2.65
C ALA A 67 -5.57 2.38 3.03
N ARG A 68 -6.10 3.46 2.44
CA ARG A 68 -5.73 4.84 2.80
C ARG A 68 -6.14 5.21 4.21
N ASP A 69 -7.30 4.74 4.66
CA ASP A 69 -7.80 5.04 6.00
C ASP A 69 -7.02 4.27 7.07
N ILE A 70 -6.67 3.01 6.80
CA ILE A 70 -5.72 2.25 7.62
C ILE A 70 -4.38 3.00 7.70
N ALA A 71 -3.88 3.51 6.57
CA ALA A 71 -2.58 4.19 6.54
C ALA A 71 -2.50 5.45 7.43
N LYS A 72 -3.63 6.10 7.73
CA LYS A 72 -3.70 7.27 8.63
C LYS A 72 -3.62 6.89 10.11
N THR A 73 -3.77 5.62 10.45
CA THR A 73 -3.83 5.16 11.85
C THR A 73 -2.44 5.13 12.49
N LYS A 74 -2.38 5.36 13.81
CA LYS A 74 -1.13 5.19 14.59
C LYS A 74 -0.66 3.73 14.56
N GLN A 75 -1.60 2.78 14.57
CA GLN A 75 -1.35 1.34 14.48
C GLN A 75 -0.61 0.98 13.20
N TYR A 76 -0.97 1.59 12.06
CA TYR A 76 -0.27 1.36 10.80
C TYR A 76 1.19 1.81 10.84
N VAL A 77 1.47 2.97 11.45
CA VAL A 77 2.86 3.45 11.63
C VAL A 77 3.68 2.46 12.47
N ILE A 78 3.09 1.92 13.53
CA ILE A 78 3.73 0.89 14.38
C ILE A 78 3.95 -0.39 13.56
N SER A 79 2.93 -0.89 12.87
CA SER A 79 3.00 -2.08 12.01
C SER A 79 4.09 -1.94 10.95
N MET A 80 4.20 -0.78 10.29
CA MET A 80 5.26 -0.49 9.33
C MET A 80 6.66 -0.58 9.95
N ARG A 81 6.86 0.00 11.14
CA ARG A 81 8.16 -0.07 11.83
C ARG A 81 8.52 -1.51 12.20
N LEU A 82 7.54 -2.30 12.62
CA LEU A 82 7.74 -3.72 12.92
C LEU A 82 8.06 -4.52 11.64
N ARG A 83 7.34 -4.27 10.54
CA ARG A 83 7.57 -4.93 9.25
C ARG A 83 8.99 -4.70 8.74
N LYS A 84 9.51 -3.47 8.82
CA LYS A 84 10.91 -3.17 8.47
C LYS A 84 11.91 -4.02 9.25
N LYS A 85 11.68 -4.28 10.55
CA LYS A 85 12.56 -5.15 11.33
C LYS A 85 12.58 -6.59 10.80
N VAL A 86 11.42 -7.09 10.37
CA VAL A 86 11.27 -8.44 9.78
C VAL A 86 11.87 -8.50 8.37
N GLU A 87 11.56 -7.53 7.51
CA GLU A 87 12.11 -7.45 6.15
C GLU A 87 13.65 -7.39 6.16
N MET A 88 14.23 -6.63 7.09
CA MET A 88 15.69 -6.58 7.28
C MET A 88 16.28 -7.92 7.73
N LEU A 89 15.53 -8.74 8.49
CA LEU A 89 15.98 -10.08 8.83
C LEU A 89 16.08 -10.98 7.60
N PHE A 90 15.05 -10.97 6.76
CA PHE A 90 15.07 -11.72 5.49
C PHE A 90 16.17 -11.22 4.55
N ALA A 91 16.40 -9.90 4.51
CA ALA A 91 17.52 -9.34 3.74
C ALA A 91 18.86 -9.89 4.23
N HIS A 92 19.11 -9.91 5.55
CA HIS A 92 20.34 -10.48 6.11
C HIS A 92 20.48 -11.99 5.87
N LEU A 93 19.38 -12.77 5.98
CA LEU A 93 19.42 -14.19 5.66
C LEU A 93 19.93 -14.42 4.23
N LYS A 94 19.45 -13.62 3.28
CA LYS A 94 19.84 -13.73 1.87
C LYS A 94 21.27 -13.23 1.62
N SER A 95 21.64 -12.06 2.14
CA SER A 95 22.91 -11.41 1.80
C SER A 95 24.11 -11.91 2.62
N ILE A 96 23.89 -12.37 3.85
CA ILE A 96 24.96 -12.75 4.78
C ILE A 96 25.05 -14.26 4.91
N LEU A 97 23.92 -14.94 5.09
CA LEU A 97 23.90 -16.41 5.19
C LEU A 97 23.75 -17.08 3.82
N GLY A 98 23.60 -16.31 2.74
CA GLY A 98 23.52 -16.85 1.38
C GLY A 98 22.25 -17.66 1.11
N LEU A 99 21.17 -17.46 1.88
CA LEU A 99 19.90 -18.19 1.73
C LEU A 99 19.09 -17.66 0.53
N GLY A 100 19.67 -17.73 -0.67
CA GLY A 100 19.04 -17.32 -1.92
C GLY A 100 18.12 -18.38 -2.52
N ARG A 101 18.40 -19.65 -2.25
CA ARG A 101 17.61 -20.82 -2.67
C ARG A 101 17.62 -21.86 -1.57
N LEU A 102 16.52 -22.61 -1.48
CA LEU A 102 16.44 -23.76 -0.60
C LEU A 102 17.11 -24.97 -1.26
N ARG A 103 17.83 -25.79 -0.49
CA ARG A 103 18.53 -26.98 -0.98
C ARG A 103 17.64 -28.23 -0.91
N LEU A 104 16.83 -28.32 0.14
CA LEU A 104 15.87 -29.37 0.40
C LEU A 104 14.54 -29.06 -0.29
N ARG A 105 13.87 -30.12 -0.76
CA ARG A 105 12.57 -30.04 -1.43
C ARG A 105 11.42 -30.30 -0.46
N GLY A 106 10.26 -29.74 -0.79
CA GLY A 106 9.03 -29.89 -0.02
C GLY A 106 8.93 -28.96 1.20
N PRO A 107 7.72 -28.82 1.77
CA PRO A 107 7.46 -27.90 2.87
C PRO A 107 8.26 -28.24 4.15
N CYS A 108 8.48 -29.52 4.43
CA CYS A 108 9.27 -29.95 5.59
C CYS A 108 10.75 -29.54 5.44
N GLY A 109 11.36 -29.85 4.30
CA GLY A 109 12.76 -29.46 4.04
C GLY A 109 12.95 -27.94 4.02
N ALA A 110 11.99 -27.20 3.47
CA ALA A 110 11.99 -25.74 3.54
C ALA A 110 11.95 -25.24 4.98
N ASN A 111 11.09 -25.81 5.82
CA ASN A 111 10.98 -25.44 7.23
C ASN A 111 12.29 -25.68 7.98
N ASP A 112 12.91 -26.85 7.81
CA ASP A 112 14.16 -27.21 8.50
C ASP A 112 15.29 -26.25 8.13
N GLU A 113 15.44 -25.90 6.85
CA GLU A 113 16.44 -24.92 6.40
C GLU A 113 16.20 -23.53 6.96
N PHE A 114 14.96 -23.06 6.94
CA PHE A 114 14.62 -21.76 7.50
C PHE A 114 14.84 -21.73 9.02
N LEU A 115 14.54 -22.82 9.72
CA LEU A 115 14.75 -22.94 11.16
C LEU A 115 16.24 -22.86 11.51
N LEU A 116 17.09 -23.57 10.77
CA LEU A 116 18.55 -23.50 10.94
C LEU A 116 19.08 -22.10 10.63
N ALA A 117 18.64 -21.50 9.51
CA ALA A 117 19.08 -20.16 9.12
C ALA A 117 18.63 -19.07 10.12
N ALA A 118 17.40 -19.17 10.63
CA ALA A 118 16.89 -18.30 11.68
C ALA A 118 17.67 -18.46 12.98
N THR A 119 17.99 -19.70 13.36
CA THR A 119 18.82 -20.00 14.55
C THR A 119 20.20 -19.36 14.42
N ALA A 120 20.88 -19.56 13.30
CA ALA A 120 22.19 -18.94 13.03
C ALA A 120 22.12 -17.39 13.09
N GLN A 121 21.07 -16.79 12.52
CA GLN A 121 20.88 -15.35 12.55
C GLN A 121 20.60 -14.82 13.96
N ASN A 122 19.87 -15.57 14.79
CA ASN A 122 19.63 -15.24 16.19
C ASN A 122 20.91 -15.30 17.01
N LEU A 123 21.73 -16.34 16.83
CA LEU A 123 23.06 -16.43 17.45
C LEU A 123 23.97 -15.25 17.06
N ARG A 124 23.97 -14.87 15.77
CA ARG A 124 24.71 -13.70 15.29
C ARG A 124 24.23 -12.40 15.92
N LYS A 125 22.95 -12.26 16.24
CA LYS A 125 22.42 -11.10 16.96
C LYS A 125 22.84 -11.11 18.44
N LEU A 126 22.76 -12.26 19.10
CA LEU A 126 23.18 -12.40 20.50
C LEU A 126 24.66 -12.03 20.68
N ALA A 127 25.52 -12.49 19.78
CA ALA A 127 26.95 -12.15 19.77
C ALA A 127 27.24 -10.65 19.61
N LYS A 128 26.29 -9.86 19.07
CA LYS A 128 26.41 -8.39 18.99
C LYS A 128 25.93 -7.66 20.24
N ILE A 129 25.01 -8.26 21.00
CA ILE A 129 24.47 -7.69 22.24
C ILE A 129 25.48 -7.87 23.37
N PHE A 130 26.15 -9.02 23.40
CA PHE A 130 27.20 -9.34 24.35
C PHE A 130 28.56 -9.30 23.63
N PRO A 131 29.17 -8.12 23.45
CA PRO A 131 30.49 -8.06 22.86
C PRO A 131 31.45 -8.87 23.75
N ALA A 132 32.26 -9.72 23.12
CA ALA A 132 33.33 -10.41 23.83
C ALA A 132 34.20 -9.37 24.55
N PRO A 133 34.70 -9.66 25.78
CA PRO A 133 35.66 -8.79 26.44
C PRO A 133 36.81 -8.54 25.46
N GLN A 134 37.04 -7.27 25.10
CA GLN A 134 38.12 -6.90 24.20
C GLN A 134 39.42 -7.31 24.89
N GLN A 135 40.05 -8.39 24.41
CA GLN A 135 41.42 -8.67 24.79
C GLN A 135 42.25 -7.50 24.31
N THR A 136 42.76 -6.71 25.25
CA THR A 136 43.71 -5.64 24.95
C THR A 136 44.90 -6.31 24.27
N ARG A 137 45.10 -6.01 22.97
CA ARG A 137 46.32 -6.40 22.28
C ARG A 137 47.48 -5.81 23.06
N LYS A 138 48.30 -6.66 23.68
CA LYS A 138 49.58 -6.23 24.24
C LYS A 138 50.42 -5.67 23.10
N ALA A 139 50.91 -4.45 23.28
CA ALA A 139 51.83 -3.78 22.38
C ALA A 139 53.17 -4.55 22.29
#